data_AF-A0A075UJV2-F1
#
_entry.id   AF-A0A075UJV2-F1
#
_cell.length_a   1.000
_cell.length_b   1.000
_cell.length_c   1.000
_cell.angle_alpha   90.00
_cell.angle_beta   90.00
_cell.angle_gamma   90.00
#
_symmetry.space_group_name_H-M   'P 1'
#
loop_
_entity.id
_entity.type
_entity.pdbx_description
1 polymer ?
#
loop_
_entity_poly.entity_id
_entity_poly.type
_entity_poly.pdbx_seq_one_letter_code
_entity_poly.pdbx_strand_id
1 'polypeptide(L)'
;MAIRISLGPYETRQNDPLGRSHVGYFPRMSEAEAWEAGRGLWKISRDRLARQQFVLITGEGMVRAVAEITGTTILAGRTALEGQLLAAGHPIRDAYFDKPDPIVTESQNPVAYGGLPEELELLARPCGCGCGAIGRRDFLPGHDVRAIQARVRANFHSPLEFIRWVDAQLGTNASTPSEEISEPAIDNPAEARHETSRAADNDFDTTERAIVEAVQEIVAQCWLVFDSVGWARLAEAAGRHGQPMTSRAKLAHGLAGVFGENAPNLVRDRRGAWVYTVTDLWAAVNTWRASRGLNDPLEYCYSRRETKAFIALLHQALNVRHGLDTSSKGRLLASLRENDVTIPTALRSSFADVLRRYQDDVLTWLRLGPGTPEALPGEAPGERTAVSPDSSAP
;
A
#
# COMPACT_ATOMS: atom_id res chain seq x y z
N MET A 1 -22.57 6.81 0.72
CA MET A 1 -22.80 5.36 0.76
C MET A 1 -23.10 4.95 2.19
N ALA A 2 -23.57 3.72 2.42
CA ALA A 2 -23.83 3.20 3.77
C ALA A 2 -22.93 2.02 4.13
N ILE A 3 -22.59 1.95 5.41
CA ILE A 3 -22.01 0.76 6.05
C ILE A 3 -23.11 0.00 6.79
N ARG A 4 -23.18 -1.32 6.61
CA ARG A 4 -24.04 -2.20 7.41
C ARG A 4 -23.20 -2.91 8.46
N ILE A 5 -23.71 -2.97 9.68
CA ILE A 5 -23.15 -3.72 10.79
C ILE A 5 -24.21 -4.70 11.29
N SER A 6 -23.94 -5.99 11.12
CA SER A 6 -24.78 -7.06 11.66
C SER A 6 -24.36 -7.39 13.09
N LEU A 7 -25.32 -7.31 14.00
CA LEU A 7 -25.16 -7.72 15.39
C LEU A 7 -25.24 -9.23 15.52
N GLY A 8 -24.27 -9.81 16.23
CA GLY A 8 -24.35 -11.20 16.69
C GLY A 8 -25.35 -11.37 17.85
N PRO A 9 -25.39 -12.56 18.46
CA PRO A 9 -26.21 -12.81 19.65
C PRO A 9 -25.87 -11.86 20.80
N TYR A 10 -26.85 -11.55 21.66
CA TYR A 10 -26.65 -10.76 22.86
C TYR A 10 -25.62 -11.39 23.80
N GLU A 11 -24.67 -10.58 24.26
CA GLU A 11 -23.65 -10.96 25.22
C GLU A 11 -23.41 -9.82 26.22
N THR A 12 -23.33 -10.16 27.50
CA THR A 12 -22.82 -9.21 28.50
C THR A 12 -21.31 -9.08 28.37
N ARG A 13 -20.80 -7.86 28.57
CA ARG A 13 -19.36 -7.59 28.47
C ARG A 13 -18.88 -6.91 29.75
N GLN A 14 -17.77 -7.42 30.26
CA GLN A 14 -16.98 -6.75 31.30
C GLN A 14 -15.77 -6.11 30.63
N ASN A 15 -15.42 -4.89 31.05
CA ASN A 15 -14.28 -4.14 30.53
C ASN A 15 -14.33 -3.89 29.00
N ASP A 16 -15.52 -3.64 28.45
CA ASP A 16 -15.62 -3.19 27.06
C ASP A 16 -14.87 -1.86 26.90
N PRO A 17 -13.99 -1.70 25.89
CA PRO A 17 -13.19 -0.49 25.74
C PRO A 17 -14.01 0.79 25.49
N LEU A 18 -15.29 0.67 25.12
CA LEU A 18 -16.22 1.80 24.99
C LEU A 18 -17.15 1.95 26.20
N GLY A 19 -16.89 1.23 27.30
CA GLY A 19 -17.64 1.32 28.55
C GLY A 19 -19.02 0.65 28.50
N ARG A 20 -19.30 -0.22 27.53
CA ARG A 20 -20.60 -0.85 27.35
C ARG A 20 -20.80 -2.06 28.25
N SER A 21 -22.02 -2.22 28.77
CA SER A 21 -22.40 -3.37 29.60
C SER A 21 -22.80 -4.60 28.78
N HIS A 22 -23.18 -4.42 27.53
CA HIS A 22 -23.63 -5.48 26.63
C HIS A 22 -23.31 -5.15 25.17
N VAL A 23 -23.28 -6.20 24.34
CA VAL A 23 -23.14 -6.13 22.88
C VAL A 23 -24.10 -7.14 22.24
N GLY A 24 -24.27 -7.04 20.93
CA GLY A 24 -25.13 -7.95 20.17
C GLY A 24 -26.61 -7.60 20.24
N TYR A 25 -27.40 -8.39 19.56
CA TYR A 25 -28.84 -8.18 19.36
C TYR A 25 -29.65 -9.03 20.33
N PHE A 26 -30.73 -8.45 20.85
CA PHE A 26 -31.79 -9.16 21.55
C PHE A 26 -33.17 -8.68 21.05
N PRO A 27 -34.19 -9.55 21.10
CA PRO A 27 -35.55 -9.16 20.73
C PRO A 27 -36.03 -7.99 21.59
N ARG A 28 -36.65 -6.98 20.96
CA ARG A 28 -37.19 -5.76 21.59
C ARG A 28 -36.16 -4.71 22.01
N MET A 29 -34.91 -4.81 21.57
CA MET A 29 -33.98 -3.69 21.73
C MET A 29 -34.53 -2.44 21.03
N SER A 30 -34.40 -1.29 21.69
CA SER A 30 -34.70 0.01 21.11
C SER A 30 -33.68 0.40 20.04
N GLU A 31 -34.03 1.39 19.22
CA GLU A 31 -33.13 1.95 18.21
C GLU A 31 -31.83 2.49 18.83
N ALA A 32 -31.91 3.13 20.00
CA ALA A 32 -30.75 3.62 20.74
C ALA A 32 -29.85 2.47 21.26
N GLU A 33 -30.44 1.41 21.79
CA GLU A 33 -29.67 0.24 22.23
C GLU A 33 -29.00 -0.46 21.03
N ALA A 34 -29.68 -0.54 19.89
CA ALA A 34 -29.11 -1.09 18.67
C ALA A 34 -27.92 -0.26 18.19
N TRP A 35 -28.05 1.07 18.22
CA TRP A 35 -26.94 1.97 17.92
C TRP A 35 -25.75 1.79 18.86
N GLU A 36 -25.98 1.77 20.18
CA GLU A 36 -24.92 1.59 21.17
C GLU A 36 -24.21 0.23 21.05
N ALA A 37 -24.96 -0.84 20.79
CA ALA A 37 -24.40 -2.16 20.51
C ALA A 37 -23.59 -2.16 19.20
N GLY A 38 -24.09 -1.49 18.16
CA GLY A 38 -23.58 -1.50 16.80
C GLY A 38 -22.41 -0.56 16.53
N ARG A 39 -22.29 0.57 17.22
CA ARG A 39 -21.21 1.56 17.03
C ARG A 39 -19.81 1.09 17.51
N GLY A 40 -19.74 -0.16 17.96
CA GLY A 40 -18.59 -0.80 18.62
C GLY A 40 -17.28 -0.84 17.84
N LEU A 41 -16.32 -1.62 18.34
CA LEU A 41 -14.96 -1.69 17.78
C LEU A 41 -14.83 -2.71 16.65
N TRP A 42 -14.78 -2.22 15.42
CA TRP A 42 -14.74 -3.03 14.21
C TRP A 42 -13.40 -2.93 13.47
N LYS A 43 -13.05 -4.00 12.74
CA LYS A 43 -11.96 -3.98 11.76
C LYS A 43 -12.49 -3.44 10.43
N ILE A 44 -12.49 -2.12 10.29
CA ILE A 44 -13.03 -1.40 9.12
C ILE A 44 -11.87 -0.72 8.37
N SER A 45 -11.93 -0.71 7.03
CA SER A 45 -10.99 0.06 6.21
C SER A 45 -11.33 1.55 6.30
N ARG A 46 -10.39 2.37 6.76
CA ARG A 46 -10.55 3.83 6.85
C ARG A 46 -10.93 4.46 5.52
N ASP A 47 -10.25 4.07 4.44
CA ASP A 47 -10.50 4.57 3.09
C ASP A 47 -11.92 4.29 2.60
N ARG A 48 -12.49 3.15 3.01
CA ARG A 48 -13.90 2.84 2.69
C ARG A 48 -14.84 3.61 3.58
N LEU A 49 -14.56 3.67 4.89
CA LEU A 49 -15.39 4.35 5.87
C LEU A 49 -15.53 5.85 5.58
N ALA A 50 -14.46 6.50 5.13
CA ALA A 50 -14.44 7.92 4.75
C ALA A 50 -15.41 8.27 3.59
N ARG A 51 -15.97 7.27 2.90
CA ARG A 51 -16.96 7.43 1.82
C ARG A 51 -18.39 7.12 2.26
N GLN A 52 -18.56 6.69 3.52
CA GLN A 52 -19.84 6.32 4.09
C GLN A 52 -20.37 7.49 4.90
N GLN A 53 -21.64 7.82 4.70
CA GLN A 53 -22.34 8.86 5.44
C GLN A 53 -23.34 8.25 6.43
N PHE A 54 -23.92 7.10 6.08
CA PHE A 54 -24.92 6.43 6.90
C PHE A 54 -24.44 5.08 7.39
N VAL A 55 -24.99 4.65 8.52
CA VAL A 55 -24.81 3.32 9.07
C VAL A 55 -26.15 2.67 9.36
N LEU A 56 -26.28 1.42 8.92
CA LEU A 56 -27.40 0.55 9.21
C LEU A 56 -26.94 -0.52 10.20
N ILE A 57 -27.55 -0.55 11.39
CA ILE A 57 -27.33 -1.65 12.33
C ILE A 57 -28.43 -2.68 12.11
N THR A 58 -28.05 -3.93 11.87
CA THR A 58 -28.98 -5.02 11.63
C THR A 58 -28.90 -6.09 12.71
N GLY A 59 -30.04 -6.71 13.00
CA GLY A 59 -30.17 -7.83 13.93
C GLY A 59 -31.33 -8.72 13.50
N GLU A 60 -31.11 -10.04 13.46
CA GLU A 60 -32.06 -11.02 12.89
C GLU A 60 -32.52 -10.66 11.46
N GLY A 61 -31.61 -10.11 10.65
CA GLY A 61 -31.89 -9.75 9.26
C GLY A 61 -32.76 -8.50 9.07
N MET A 62 -33.07 -7.78 10.15
CA MET A 62 -33.83 -6.53 10.12
C MET A 62 -32.96 -5.36 10.54
N VAL A 63 -33.19 -4.19 9.96
CA VAL A 63 -32.54 -2.93 10.38
C VAL A 63 -33.16 -2.45 11.68
N ARG A 64 -32.31 -2.31 12.72
CA ARG A 64 -32.69 -1.93 14.08
C ARG A 64 -32.23 -0.53 14.48
N ALA A 65 -31.29 0.05 13.74
CA ALA A 65 -30.94 1.45 13.88
C ALA A 65 -30.42 2.03 12.57
N VAL A 66 -30.72 3.30 12.36
CA VAL A 66 -30.20 4.10 11.25
C VAL A 66 -29.59 5.38 11.80
N ALA A 67 -28.29 5.59 11.53
CA ALA A 67 -27.58 6.77 12.01
C ALA A 67 -26.75 7.42 10.89
N GLU A 68 -26.49 8.72 11.05
CA GLU A 68 -25.47 9.44 10.31
C GLU A 68 -24.12 9.31 11.03
N ILE A 69 -23.06 9.06 10.26
CA ILE A 69 -21.69 8.98 10.74
C ILE A 69 -21.13 10.40 10.77
N THR A 70 -20.76 10.86 11.96
CA THR A 70 -20.15 12.19 12.18
C THR A 70 -18.65 12.11 12.46
N GLY A 71 -18.16 10.93 12.82
CA GLY A 71 -16.77 10.74 13.19
C GLY A 71 -16.41 9.28 13.42
N THR A 72 -15.16 9.06 13.81
CA THR A 72 -14.64 7.74 14.16
C THR A 72 -13.58 7.87 15.23
N THR A 73 -13.64 7.03 16.26
CA THR A 73 -12.57 6.89 17.25
C THR A 73 -11.80 5.60 17.03
N ILE A 74 -10.47 5.65 17.13
CA ILE A 74 -9.61 4.47 17.01
C ILE A 74 -9.18 4.03 18.40
N LEU A 75 -9.44 2.77 18.74
CA LEU A 75 -9.06 2.19 20.02
C LEU A 75 -8.57 0.76 19.80
N ALA A 76 -7.38 0.46 20.33
CA ALA A 76 -6.71 -0.85 20.18
C ALA A 76 -6.66 -1.37 18.72
N GLY A 77 -6.38 -0.46 17.77
CA GLY A 77 -6.29 -0.79 16.33
C GLY A 77 -7.63 -1.08 15.65
N ARG A 78 -8.76 -0.84 16.32
CA ARG A 78 -10.12 -0.98 15.78
C ARG A 78 -10.82 0.36 15.72
N THR A 79 -11.84 0.46 14.89
CA THR A 79 -12.58 1.70 14.65
C THR A 79 -13.97 1.60 15.29
N ALA A 80 -14.26 2.54 16.19
CA ALA A 80 -15.61 2.83 16.68
C ALA A 80 -16.26 3.89 15.78
N LEU A 81 -17.56 3.76 15.55
CA LEU A 81 -18.32 4.77 14.83
C LEU A 81 -18.83 5.82 15.81
N GLU A 82 -18.80 7.08 15.38
CA GLU A 82 -19.41 8.20 16.07
C GLU A 82 -20.47 8.80 15.15
N GLY A 83 -21.60 9.17 15.72
CA GLY A 83 -22.78 9.44 14.92
C GLY A 83 -24.00 9.75 15.77
N GLN A 84 -25.05 10.12 15.07
CA GLN A 84 -26.35 10.41 15.66
C GLN A 84 -27.41 9.61 14.94
N LEU A 85 -28.34 9.04 15.71
CA LEU A 85 -29.54 8.44 15.15
C LEU A 85 -30.30 9.47 14.33
N LEU A 86 -30.76 9.04 13.16
CA LEU A 86 -31.61 9.88 12.32
C LEU A 86 -32.97 10.07 13.00
N ALA A 87 -33.55 11.26 12.87
CA ALA A 87 -34.89 11.53 13.39
C ALA A 87 -35.97 10.91 12.49
N ALA A 88 -37.16 10.67 13.05
CA ALA A 88 -38.34 10.32 12.25
C ALA A 88 -38.64 11.44 11.23
N GLY A 89 -39.02 11.06 10.00
CA GLY A 89 -39.18 12.00 8.89
C GLY A 89 -37.91 12.12 8.02
N HIS A 90 -36.77 11.58 8.45
CA HIS A 90 -35.58 11.53 7.61
C HIS A 90 -35.73 10.43 6.53
N PRO A 91 -35.54 10.73 5.23
CA PRO A 91 -35.81 9.78 4.14
C PRO A 91 -35.11 8.42 4.30
N ILE A 92 -33.82 8.43 4.66
CA ILE A 92 -33.05 7.20 4.89
C ILE A 92 -33.63 6.39 6.06
N ARG A 93 -33.99 7.04 7.16
CA ARG A 93 -34.53 6.31 8.30
C ARG A 93 -35.87 5.69 7.96
N ASP A 94 -36.76 6.47 7.36
CA ASP A 94 -38.12 6.02 7.05
C ASP A 94 -38.13 4.91 6.00
N ALA A 95 -37.15 4.91 5.08
CA ALA A 95 -36.98 3.86 4.08
C ALA A 95 -36.45 2.54 4.67
N TYR A 96 -35.60 2.58 5.70
CA TYR A 96 -34.84 1.40 6.14
C TYR A 96 -35.14 0.91 7.55
N PHE A 97 -35.57 1.77 8.48
CA PHE A 97 -35.82 1.36 9.85
C PHE A 97 -36.93 0.30 9.94
N ASP A 98 -36.69 -0.78 10.69
CA ASP A 98 -37.56 -1.94 10.81
C ASP A 98 -37.94 -2.59 9.46
N LYS A 99 -37.05 -2.47 8.46
CA LYS A 99 -37.11 -3.19 7.18
C LYS A 99 -36.05 -4.28 7.12
N PRO A 100 -36.18 -5.27 6.20
CA PRO A 100 -35.13 -6.24 5.94
C PRO A 100 -33.80 -5.56 5.57
N ASP A 101 -32.68 -6.21 5.91
CA ASP A 101 -31.33 -5.74 5.56
C ASP A 101 -31.21 -5.52 4.03
N PRO A 102 -31.03 -4.28 3.56
CA PRO A 102 -30.93 -3.98 2.13
C PRO A 102 -29.58 -4.40 1.54
N ILE A 103 -28.57 -4.67 2.38
CA ILE A 103 -27.20 -5.02 1.98
C ILE A 103 -26.98 -6.51 2.27
N VAL A 104 -27.62 -7.34 1.45
CA VAL A 104 -27.46 -8.80 1.49
C VAL A 104 -26.08 -9.16 0.95
N THR A 105 -25.28 -9.85 1.76
CA THR A 105 -23.96 -10.34 1.37
C THR A 105 -23.84 -11.82 1.68
N GLU A 106 -23.24 -12.60 0.78
CA GLU A 106 -22.89 -14.01 1.04
C GLU A 106 -21.79 -14.17 2.11
N SER A 107 -21.09 -13.08 2.44
CA SER A 107 -20.08 -13.07 3.49
C SER A 107 -20.69 -13.12 4.88
N GLN A 108 -20.11 -13.95 5.74
CA GLN A 108 -20.38 -13.99 7.19
C GLN A 108 -19.76 -12.80 7.95
N ASN A 109 -19.11 -11.86 7.25
CA ASN A 109 -18.54 -10.67 7.89
C ASN A 109 -19.68 -9.78 8.41
N PRO A 110 -19.67 -9.40 9.70
CA PRO A 110 -20.68 -8.50 10.24
C PRO A 110 -20.67 -7.13 9.54
N VAL A 111 -19.54 -6.71 8.97
CA VAL A 111 -19.40 -5.43 8.26
C VAL A 111 -19.59 -5.61 6.75
N ALA A 112 -20.54 -4.87 6.18
CA ALA A 112 -20.78 -4.77 4.74
C ALA A 112 -20.91 -3.31 4.30
N TYR A 113 -20.82 -3.05 2.98
CA TYR A 113 -20.96 -1.72 2.41
C TYR A 113 -21.92 -1.78 1.22
N GLY A 114 -22.76 -0.76 1.07
CA GLY A 114 -23.74 -0.70 0.00
C GLY A 114 -24.14 0.73 -0.34
N GLY A 115 -24.71 0.90 -1.53
CA GLY A 115 -25.39 2.14 -1.88
C GLY A 115 -26.85 2.08 -1.46
N LEU A 116 -27.39 3.19 -0.96
CA LEU A 116 -28.82 3.35 -0.70
C LEU A 116 -29.41 4.25 -1.80
N PRO A 117 -30.45 3.87 -2.53
CA PRO A 117 -31.04 4.72 -3.57
C PRO A 117 -31.49 6.10 -3.05
N GLU A 118 -32.07 6.15 -1.86
CA GLU A 118 -32.59 7.35 -1.21
C GLU A 118 -31.48 8.33 -0.79
N GLU A 119 -30.23 7.84 -0.69
CA GLU A 119 -29.09 8.69 -0.41
C GLU A 119 -28.72 9.58 -1.60
N LEU A 120 -29.10 9.19 -2.83
CA LEU A 120 -28.73 9.94 -4.03
C LEU A 120 -29.19 11.39 -4.01
N GLU A 121 -30.37 11.64 -3.44
CA GLU A 121 -30.96 12.98 -3.31
C GLU A 121 -30.25 13.80 -2.22
N LEU A 122 -29.82 13.14 -1.13
CA LEU A 122 -29.11 13.79 -0.02
C LEU A 122 -27.65 14.10 -0.35
N LEU A 123 -27.03 13.31 -1.22
CA LEU A 123 -25.65 13.55 -1.66
C LEU A 123 -25.53 14.69 -2.67
N ALA A 124 -26.64 15.10 -3.29
CA ALA A 124 -26.67 16.15 -4.29
C ALA A 124 -26.31 17.50 -3.67
N ARG A 125 -25.05 17.89 -3.81
CA ARG A 125 -24.53 19.17 -3.28
C ARG A 125 -23.85 19.97 -4.39
N PRO A 126 -23.91 21.32 -4.34
CA PRO A 126 -23.14 22.14 -5.26
C PRO A 126 -21.64 21.91 -5.04
N CYS A 127 -20.90 21.89 -6.14
CA CYS A 127 -19.46 21.73 -6.09
C CYS A 127 -18.81 22.90 -5.34
N GLY A 128 -18.00 22.61 -4.33
CA GLY A 128 -17.25 23.57 -3.51
C GLY A 128 -16.23 24.42 -4.26
N CYS A 129 -15.98 24.13 -5.54
CA CYS A 129 -15.24 25.05 -6.40
C CYS A 129 -16.05 26.30 -6.77
N GLY A 130 -17.36 26.32 -6.53
CA GLY A 130 -18.25 27.45 -6.81
C GLY A 130 -18.82 27.47 -8.23
N CYS A 131 -18.64 26.42 -9.04
CA CYS A 131 -19.12 26.40 -10.43
C CYS A 131 -20.63 26.14 -10.59
N GLY A 132 -21.37 26.01 -9.49
CA GLY A 132 -22.83 25.74 -9.49
C GLY A 132 -23.24 24.33 -9.91
N ALA A 133 -22.33 23.49 -10.40
CA ALA A 133 -22.63 22.12 -10.78
C ALA A 133 -22.94 21.26 -9.54
N ILE A 134 -23.96 20.43 -9.62
CA ILE A 134 -24.37 19.51 -8.56
C ILE A 134 -23.64 18.18 -8.72
N GLY A 135 -23.08 17.66 -7.64
CA GLY A 135 -22.39 16.38 -7.59
C GLY A 135 -22.62 15.65 -6.28
N ARG A 136 -22.09 14.42 -6.18
CA ARG A 136 -22.16 13.59 -4.96
C ARG A 136 -20.96 13.78 -4.00
N ARG A 137 -20.10 14.77 -4.27
CA ARG A 137 -18.84 15.02 -3.58
C ARG A 137 -18.71 16.52 -3.35
N ASP A 138 -17.88 16.91 -2.39
CA ASP A 138 -17.55 18.32 -2.17
C ASP A 138 -16.93 18.94 -3.43
N PHE A 139 -16.11 18.17 -4.15
CA PHE A 139 -15.56 18.59 -5.44
C PHE A 139 -15.83 17.55 -6.52
N LEU A 140 -16.27 18.01 -7.69
CA LEU A 140 -16.27 17.19 -8.89
C LEU A 140 -14.82 16.81 -9.25
N PRO A 141 -14.58 15.68 -9.97
CA PRO A 141 -13.24 15.26 -10.32
C PRO A 141 -12.40 16.38 -10.96
N GLY A 142 -11.24 16.69 -10.36
CA GLY A 142 -10.32 17.75 -10.79
C GLY A 142 -10.71 19.17 -10.40
N HIS A 143 -11.88 19.39 -9.82
CA HIS A 143 -12.32 20.72 -9.38
C HIS A 143 -11.71 21.15 -8.05
N ASP A 144 -11.28 20.22 -7.21
CA ASP A 144 -10.56 20.43 -5.95
C ASP A 144 -9.23 21.17 -6.17
N VAL A 145 -8.36 20.62 -7.02
CA VAL A 145 -7.05 21.22 -7.31
C VAL A 145 -7.24 22.59 -7.97
N ARG A 146 -8.17 22.70 -8.92
CA ARG A 146 -8.50 23.99 -9.57
C ARG A 146 -9.00 25.02 -8.56
N ALA A 147 -9.85 24.61 -7.62
CA ALA A 147 -10.41 25.46 -6.57
C ALA A 147 -9.33 25.96 -5.60
N ILE A 148 -8.40 25.09 -5.21
CA ILE A 148 -7.27 25.46 -4.35
C ILE A 148 -6.36 26.44 -5.09
N GLN A 149 -5.93 26.10 -6.31
CA GLN A 149 -5.04 26.96 -7.10
C GLN A 149 -5.66 28.34 -7.38
N ALA A 150 -6.96 28.40 -7.69
CA ALA A 150 -7.65 29.68 -7.89
C ALA A 150 -7.64 30.55 -6.63
N ARG A 151 -7.92 29.96 -5.45
CA ARG A 151 -7.89 30.70 -4.18
C ARG A 151 -6.48 31.11 -3.78
N VAL A 152 -5.48 30.25 -4.01
CA VAL A 152 -4.07 30.60 -3.78
C VAL A 152 -3.68 31.79 -4.64
N ARG A 153 -3.96 31.78 -5.95
CA ARG A 153 -3.64 32.90 -6.85
C ARG A 153 -4.40 34.19 -6.51
N ALA A 154 -5.61 34.08 -5.98
CA ALA A 154 -6.43 35.24 -5.65
C ALA A 154 -6.00 35.92 -4.33
N ASN A 155 -5.39 35.19 -3.40
CA ASN A 155 -5.08 35.67 -2.05
C ASN A 155 -3.58 35.74 -1.73
N PHE A 156 -2.73 35.11 -2.55
CA PHE A 156 -1.30 35.03 -2.34
C PHE A 156 -0.56 35.29 -3.67
N HIS A 157 0.59 35.94 -3.60
CA HIS A 157 1.40 36.25 -4.76
C HIS A 157 2.19 35.04 -5.27
N SER A 158 2.43 34.06 -4.39
CA SER A 158 3.11 32.81 -4.76
C SER A 158 2.62 31.62 -3.92
N PRO A 159 2.78 30.38 -4.43
CA PRO A 159 2.54 29.18 -3.63
C PRO A 159 3.39 29.12 -2.35
N LEU A 160 4.62 29.64 -2.38
CA LEU A 160 5.50 29.68 -1.21
C LEU A 160 4.94 30.57 -0.10
N GLU A 161 4.32 31.70 -0.45
CA GLU A 161 3.66 32.59 0.52
C GLU A 161 2.47 31.91 1.18
N PHE A 162 1.66 31.17 0.42
CA PHE A 162 0.58 30.35 0.96
C PHE A 162 1.10 29.29 1.93
N ILE A 163 2.16 28.55 1.57
CA ILE A 163 2.77 27.52 2.44
C ILE A 163 3.25 28.16 3.74
N ARG A 164 4.02 29.27 3.66
CA ARG A 164 4.49 29.99 4.86
C ARG A 164 3.34 30.47 5.75
N TRP A 165 2.23 30.92 5.14
CA TRP A 165 1.04 31.29 5.89
C TRP A 165 0.42 30.08 6.61
N VAL A 166 0.27 28.94 5.93
CA VAL A 166 -0.23 27.69 6.55
C VAL A 166 0.67 27.27 7.72
N ASP A 167 1.99 27.24 7.51
CA ASP A 167 2.97 26.86 8.53
C ASP A 167 2.90 27.79 9.75
N ALA A 168 2.73 29.10 9.53
CA ALA A 168 2.52 30.05 10.61
C ALA A 168 1.22 29.77 11.37
N GLN A 169 0.10 29.52 10.69
CA GLN A 169 -1.19 29.23 11.37
C GLN A 169 -1.15 27.92 12.17
N LEU A 170 -0.51 26.89 11.65
CA LEU A 170 -0.40 25.59 12.32
C LEU A 170 0.66 25.61 13.44
N GLY A 171 1.74 26.38 13.26
CA GLY A 171 2.79 26.56 14.27
C GLY A 171 2.37 27.44 15.46
N THR A 172 1.39 28.34 15.29
CA THR A 172 0.91 29.23 16.38
C THR A 172 -0.04 28.52 17.36
N ASN A 173 -0.57 27.33 17.02
CA ASN A 173 -1.38 26.52 17.94
C ASN A 173 -0.55 25.61 18.87
N ALA A 174 0.79 25.70 18.80
CA ALA A 174 1.69 24.99 19.69
C ALA A 174 2.37 25.98 20.67
N SER A 175 1.66 26.38 21.71
CA SER A 175 2.19 27.12 22.88
C SER A 175 1.23 26.87 24.05
N THR A 176 1.56 26.35 25.24
CA THR A 176 2.81 25.89 25.92
C THR A 176 2.35 25.11 27.21
N PRO A 177 3.18 24.52 28.13
CA PRO A 177 4.46 25.02 28.64
C PRO A 177 5.65 24.08 28.50
N SER A 178 6.76 24.76 28.22
CA SER A 178 8.15 24.37 28.36
C SER A 178 8.42 23.72 29.73
N GLU A 179 9.02 22.55 29.72
CA GLU A 179 9.97 22.16 30.76
C GLU A 179 11.34 22.06 30.09
N GLU A 180 12.24 22.92 30.53
CA GLU A 180 13.64 22.94 30.12
C GLU A 180 14.28 21.59 30.46
N ILE A 181 14.65 20.82 29.45
CA ILE A 181 15.73 19.84 29.59
C ILE A 181 16.76 20.21 28.52
N SER A 182 17.88 20.73 29.02
CA SER A 182 19.10 20.93 28.25
C SER A 182 19.66 19.56 27.88
N GLU A 183 19.66 19.21 26.60
CA GLU A 183 20.48 18.11 26.06
C GLU A 183 21.63 18.67 25.21
N PRO A 184 22.83 18.06 25.29
CA PRO A 184 24.03 18.58 24.68
C PRO A 184 24.10 18.29 23.18
N ALA A 185 24.82 19.14 22.47
CA ALA A 185 25.10 19.04 21.05
C ALA A 185 25.67 17.65 20.68
N ILE A 186 24.92 16.89 19.87
CA ILE A 186 25.43 15.75 19.13
C ILE A 186 25.58 16.20 17.68
N ASP A 187 26.82 16.26 17.20
CA ASP A 187 27.14 16.41 15.78
C ASP A 187 26.42 15.33 14.98
N ASN A 188 25.58 15.74 14.03
CA ASN A 188 24.75 14.86 13.22
C ASN A 188 25.49 14.45 11.94
N PRO A 189 25.99 13.20 11.81
CA PRO A 189 26.77 12.75 10.66
C PRO A 189 25.90 12.39 9.44
N ALA A 190 24.60 12.72 9.45
CA ALA A 190 23.65 12.45 8.37
C ALA A 190 23.72 13.50 7.23
N GLU A 191 24.03 14.77 7.53
CA GLU A 191 24.11 15.81 6.50
C GLU A 191 25.34 15.64 5.59
N ALA A 192 26.47 15.14 6.12
CA ALA A 192 27.67 14.87 5.34
C ALA A 192 27.53 13.71 4.31
N ARG A 193 26.57 12.80 4.50
CA ARG A 193 26.31 11.67 3.58
C ARG A 193 25.46 12.08 2.36
N HIS A 194 24.59 13.08 2.52
CA HIS A 194 23.78 13.57 1.40
C HIS A 194 24.59 14.44 0.42
N GLU A 195 25.63 15.14 0.89
CA GLU A 195 26.51 15.95 0.03
C GLU A 195 27.50 15.12 -0.79
N THR A 196 27.97 13.99 -0.25
CA THR A 196 28.86 13.07 -0.99
C THR A 196 28.14 12.31 -2.11
N SER A 197 26.84 12.02 -1.97
CA SER A 197 26.03 11.42 -3.04
C SER A 197 25.77 12.37 -4.21
N ARG A 198 25.69 13.69 -3.96
CA ARG A 198 25.42 14.69 -5.00
C ARG A 198 26.62 15.00 -5.89
N ALA A 199 27.85 14.80 -5.40
CA ALA A 199 29.07 15.07 -6.16
C ALA A 199 29.38 13.99 -7.21
N ALA A 200 28.91 12.74 -7.01
CA ALA A 200 29.04 11.64 -7.97
C ALA A 200 27.99 11.67 -9.10
N ASP A 201 26.96 12.50 -8.99
CA ASP A 201 25.80 12.55 -9.90
C ASP A 201 26.01 13.37 -11.20
N ASN A 202 27.16 14.03 -11.35
CA ASN A 202 27.38 15.01 -12.43
C ASN A 202 27.98 14.46 -13.74
N ASP A 203 28.26 13.15 -13.84
CA ASP A 203 28.92 12.54 -15.02
C ASP A 203 28.01 11.60 -15.82
N PHE A 204 26.68 11.70 -15.67
CA PHE A 204 25.75 10.87 -16.43
C PHE A 204 25.42 11.48 -17.79
N ASP A 205 25.39 10.65 -18.84
CA ASP A 205 24.70 11.01 -20.07
C ASP A 205 23.26 11.38 -19.73
N THR A 206 22.81 12.54 -20.20
CA THR A 206 21.42 13.01 -20.12
C THR A 206 20.40 11.93 -20.49
N THR A 207 20.72 11.07 -21.45
CA THR A 207 19.88 9.94 -21.85
C THR A 207 19.82 8.85 -20.78
N GLU A 208 20.96 8.50 -20.19
CA GLU A 208 21.07 7.48 -19.15
C GLU A 208 20.27 7.88 -17.91
N ARG A 209 20.48 9.12 -17.44
CA ARG A 209 19.76 9.67 -16.28
C ARG A 209 18.24 9.64 -16.50
N ALA A 210 17.78 10.12 -17.66
CA ALA A 210 16.36 10.17 -17.97
C ALA A 210 15.68 8.78 -17.97
N ILE A 211 16.38 7.76 -18.47
CA ILE A 211 15.87 6.38 -18.49
C ILE A 211 15.83 5.82 -17.06
N VAL A 212 16.89 6.01 -16.28
CA VAL A 212 16.94 5.54 -14.89
C VAL A 212 15.83 6.19 -14.06
N GLU A 213 15.66 7.51 -14.13
CA GLU A 213 14.61 8.25 -13.40
C GLU A 213 13.21 7.79 -13.82
N ALA A 214 12.98 7.52 -15.11
CA ALA A 214 11.72 6.97 -15.59
C ALA A 214 11.43 5.58 -15.02
N VAL A 215 12.43 4.69 -14.99
CA VAL A 215 12.27 3.35 -14.39
C VAL A 215 11.97 3.47 -12.89
N GLN A 216 12.70 4.33 -12.17
CA GLN A 216 12.47 4.57 -10.74
C GLN A 216 11.07 5.10 -10.45
N GLU A 217 10.58 6.06 -11.25
CA GLU A 217 9.24 6.62 -11.11
C GLU A 217 8.17 5.54 -11.29
N ILE A 218 8.29 4.72 -12.33
CA ILE A 218 7.34 3.64 -12.63
C ILE A 218 7.37 2.57 -11.54
N VAL A 219 8.56 2.18 -11.08
CA VAL A 219 8.70 1.21 -9.99
C VAL A 219 8.05 1.77 -8.73
N ALA A 220 8.32 3.02 -8.34
CA ALA A 220 7.72 3.65 -7.17
C ALA A 220 6.17 3.68 -7.22
N GLN A 221 5.60 3.95 -8.39
CA GLN A 221 4.14 4.02 -8.58
C GLN A 221 3.47 2.65 -8.57
N CYS A 222 4.15 1.60 -9.02
CA CYS A 222 3.54 0.31 -9.32
C CYS A 222 4.01 -0.83 -8.39
N TRP A 223 4.98 -0.58 -7.50
CA TRP A 223 5.59 -1.62 -6.67
C TRP A 223 4.58 -2.42 -5.83
N LEU A 224 3.56 -1.76 -5.27
CA LEU A 224 2.60 -2.40 -4.37
C LEU A 224 1.69 -3.43 -5.04
N VAL A 225 1.53 -3.35 -6.36
CA VAL A 225 0.63 -4.22 -7.12
C VAL A 225 1.35 -5.35 -7.86
N PHE A 226 2.69 -5.33 -7.92
CA PHE A 226 3.52 -6.26 -8.72
C PHE A 226 2.97 -6.45 -10.14
N ASP A 227 2.40 -5.37 -10.69
CA ASP A 227 1.72 -5.42 -11.97
C ASP A 227 2.74 -5.30 -13.10
N SER A 228 2.28 -5.57 -14.30
CA SER A 228 3.01 -5.27 -15.52
C SER A 228 2.72 -3.84 -15.98
N VAL A 229 3.72 -3.17 -16.54
CA VAL A 229 3.61 -1.80 -17.03
C VAL A 229 3.69 -1.82 -18.54
N GLY A 230 2.64 -1.33 -19.20
CA GLY A 230 2.64 -1.16 -20.65
C GLY A 230 3.80 -0.26 -21.10
N TRP A 231 4.49 -0.66 -22.17
CA TRP A 231 5.67 0.05 -22.67
C TRP A 231 5.43 1.54 -22.91
N ALA A 232 4.21 1.92 -23.34
CA ALA A 232 3.84 3.31 -23.60
C ALA A 232 3.90 4.19 -22.35
N ARG A 233 3.53 3.64 -21.17
CA ARG A 233 3.59 4.36 -19.91
C ARG A 233 5.04 4.61 -19.46
N LEU A 234 5.93 3.63 -19.69
CA LEU A 234 7.36 3.81 -19.42
C LEU A 234 8.01 4.80 -20.41
N ALA A 235 7.59 4.76 -21.68
CA ALA A 235 8.01 5.73 -22.69
C ALA A 235 7.57 7.18 -22.36
N GLU A 236 6.35 7.35 -21.85
CA GLU A 236 5.83 8.64 -21.38
C GLU A 236 6.63 9.16 -20.19
N ALA A 237 6.93 8.29 -19.21
CA ALA A 237 7.78 8.65 -18.08
C ALA A 237 9.18 9.10 -18.54
N ALA A 238 9.81 8.37 -19.47
CA ALA A 238 11.09 8.78 -20.06
C ALA A 238 11.00 10.15 -20.78
N GLY A 239 9.89 10.42 -21.46
CA GLY A 239 9.63 11.71 -22.10
C GLY A 239 9.58 12.88 -21.11
N ARG A 240 9.00 12.69 -19.93
CA ARG A 240 8.97 13.72 -18.87
C ARG A 240 10.35 14.03 -18.30
N HIS A 241 11.26 13.06 -18.30
CA HIS A 241 12.66 13.23 -17.90
C HIS A 241 13.57 13.67 -19.07
N GLY A 242 12.98 14.13 -20.18
CA GLY A 242 13.71 14.73 -21.29
C GLY A 242 14.14 13.77 -22.40
N GLN A 243 13.78 12.47 -22.32
CA GLN A 243 14.12 11.49 -23.34
C GLN A 243 12.87 10.88 -24.00
N PRO A 244 12.32 11.50 -25.06
CA PRO A 244 11.12 11.00 -25.72
C PRO A 244 11.38 9.67 -26.44
N MET A 245 10.69 8.63 -25.98
CA MET A 245 10.72 7.29 -26.56
C MET A 245 9.51 7.07 -27.47
N THR A 246 9.63 7.50 -28.73
CA THR A 246 8.53 7.49 -29.70
C THR A 246 8.10 6.10 -30.18
N SER A 247 8.89 5.07 -29.88
CA SER A 247 8.57 3.69 -30.25
C SER A 247 9.05 2.70 -29.20
N ARG A 248 8.40 1.54 -29.19
CA ARG A 248 8.78 0.38 -28.38
C ARG A 248 10.22 -0.07 -28.62
N ALA A 249 10.66 -0.07 -29.88
CA ALA A 249 12.03 -0.47 -30.23
C ALA A 249 13.06 0.52 -29.68
N LYS A 250 12.76 1.83 -29.75
CA LYS A 250 13.62 2.88 -29.19
C LYS A 250 13.73 2.76 -27.67
N LEU A 251 12.61 2.52 -26.99
CA LEU A 251 12.60 2.29 -25.54
C LEU A 251 13.43 1.05 -25.16
N ALA A 252 13.21 -0.08 -25.83
CA ALA A 252 13.97 -1.30 -25.57
C ALA A 252 15.48 -1.11 -25.82
N HIS A 253 15.86 -0.41 -26.88
CA HIS A 253 17.26 -0.10 -27.15
C HIS A 253 17.86 0.84 -26.10
N GLY A 254 17.12 1.86 -25.65
CA GLY A 254 17.56 2.74 -24.57
C GLY A 254 17.77 1.98 -23.26
N LEU A 255 16.82 1.12 -22.89
CA LEU A 255 16.94 0.25 -21.71
C LEU A 255 18.15 -0.69 -21.83
N ALA A 256 18.40 -1.28 -23.00
CA ALA A 256 19.58 -2.09 -23.26
C ALA A 256 20.89 -1.30 -23.18
N GLY A 257 20.90 -0.06 -23.67
CA GLY A 257 22.07 0.82 -23.59
C GLY A 257 22.43 1.20 -22.15
N VAL A 258 21.43 1.40 -21.30
CA VAL A 258 21.63 1.77 -19.88
C VAL A 258 21.92 0.57 -19.00
N PHE A 259 21.13 -0.50 -19.13
CA PHE A 259 21.16 -1.64 -18.21
C PHE A 259 22.00 -2.82 -18.71
N GLY A 260 22.47 -2.79 -19.96
CA GLY A 260 23.28 -3.84 -20.57
C GLY A 260 22.57 -5.20 -20.57
N GLU A 261 23.27 -6.23 -20.13
CA GLU A 261 22.72 -7.60 -20.00
C GLU A 261 21.58 -7.70 -18.97
N ASN A 262 21.45 -6.71 -18.09
CA ASN A 262 20.40 -6.67 -17.06
C ASN A 262 19.17 -5.90 -17.52
N ALA A 263 19.08 -5.56 -18.81
CA ALA A 263 17.95 -4.84 -19.34
C ALA A 263 16.65 -5.63 -19.17
N PRO A 264 15.56 -4.97 -18.71
CA PRO A 264 14.30 -5.62 -18.47
C PRO A 264 13.70 -6.13 -19.78
N ASN A 265 13.25 -7.38 -19.79
CA ASN A 265 12.68 -8.00 -20.97
C ASN A 265 11.24 -7.53 -21.20
N LEU A 266 10.94 -7.16 -22.43
CA LEU A 266 9.59 -6.84 -22.84
C LEU A 266 8.83 -8.15 -23.15
N VAL A 267 7.75 -8.40 -22.43
CA VAL A 267 6.94 -9.62 -22.55
C VAL A 267 5.53 -9.28 -23.03
N ARG A 268 4.80 -10.29 -23.52
CA ARG A 268 3.35 -10.15 -23.80
C ARG A 268 2.55 -10.57 -22.57
N ASP A 269 1.60 -9.74 -22.15
CA ASP A 269 0.64 -10.09 -21.12
C ASP A 269 -0.42 -11.08 -21.65
N ARG A 270 -1.36 -11.50 -20.79
CA ARG A 270 -2.45 -12.41 -21.17
C ARG A 270 -3.39 -11.84 -22.24
N ARG A 271 -3.38 -10.52 -22.45
CA ARG A 271 -4.17 -9.82 -23.47
C ARG A 271 -3.36 -9.56 -24.74
N GLY A 272 -2.12 -10.06 -24.81
CA GLY A 272 -1.22 -9.89 -25.94
C GLY A 272 -0.55 -8.51 -26.01
N ALA A 273 -0.74 -7.66 -25.02
CA ALA A 273 -0.13 -6.33 -24.93
C ALA A 273 1.34 -6.44 -24.47
N TRP A 274 2.20 -5.57 -25.01
CA TRP A 274 3.60 -5.54 -24.64
C TRP A 274 3.83 -4.76 -23.36
N VAL A 275 4.40 -5.43 -22.37
CA VAL A 275 4.57 -4.92 -21.01
C VAL A 275 5.96 -5.27 -20.48
N TYR A 276 6.44 -4.46 -19.54
CA TYR A 276 7.57 -4.79 -18.66
C TYR A 276 7.01 -5.26 -17.32
N THR A 277 7.67 -6.22 -16.66
CA THR A 277 7.28 -6.54 -15.28
C THR A 277 7.94 -5.55 -14.33
N VAL A 278 7.21 -5.09 -13.32
CA VAL A 278 7.75 -4.14 -12.32
C VAL A 278 8.95 -4.74 -11.56
N THR A 279 8.98 -6.06 -11.41
CA THR A 279 10.11 -6.78 -10.80
C THR A 279 11.37 -6.71 -11.66
N ASP A 280 11.27 -6.88 -12.99
CA ASP A 280 12.44 -6.80 -13.87
C ASP A 280 12.98 -5.37 -13.93
N LEU A 281 12.07 -4.38 -13.97
CA LEU A 281 12.41 -2.95 -13.91
C LEU A 281 13.16 -2.61 -12.62
N TRP A 282 12.66 -3.09 -11.48
CA TRP A 282 13.31 -2.91 -10.18
C TRP A 282 14.66 -3.62 -10.09
N ALA A 283 14.76 -4.84 -10.63
CA ALA A 283 16.01 -5.57 -10.65
C ALA A 283 17.06 -4.80 -11.46
N ALA A 284 16.72 -4.42 -12.70
CA ALA A 284 17.60 -3.69 -13.59
C ALA A 284 18.16 -2.39 -12.97
N VAL A 285 17.29 -1.60 -12.33
CA VAL A 285 17.73 -0.33 -11.74
C VAL A 285 18.62 -0.52 -10.52
N ASN A 286 18.38 -1.54 -9.68
CA ASN A 286 19.23 -1.80 -8.53
C ASN A 286 20.57 -2.43 -8.94
N THR A 287 20.60 -3.29 -9.96
CA THR A 287 21.87 -3.79 -10.53
C THR A 287 22.73 -2.65 -11.05
N TRP A 288 22.11 -1.73 -11.79
CA TRP A 288 22.80 -0.56 -12.34
C TRP A 288 23.33 0.36 -11.23
N ARG A 289 22.56 0.59 -10.16
CA ARG A 289 23.05 1.36 -9.01
C ARG A 289 24.24 0.69 -8.33
N ALA A 290 24.15 -0.62 -8.09
CA ALA A 290 25.22 -1.37 -7.47
C ALA A 290 26.50 -1.35 -8.31
N SER A 291 26.41 -1.47 -9.64
CA SER A 291 27.58 -1.39 -10.53
C SER A 291 28.24 -0.01 -10.55
N ARG A 292 27.52 1.04 -10.14
CA ARG A 292 28.00 2.41 -9.98
C ARG A 292 28.46 2.74 -8.55
N GLY A 293 28.50 1.76 -7.65
CA GLY A 293 28.88 1.97 -6.24
C GLY A 293 27.81 2.69 -5.40
N LEU A 294 26.60 2.86 -5.95
CA LEU A 294 25.45 3.41 -5.23
C LEU A 294 24.79 2.29 -4.44
N ASN A 295 25.44 1.91 -3.33
CA ASN A 295 25.07 0.74 -2.52
C ASN A 295 23.80 0.93 -1.70
N ASP A 296 23.28 2.16 -1.60
CA ASP A 296 21.99 2.40 -0.99
C ASP A 296 20.90 1.95 -1.96
N PRO A 297 20.12 0.89 -1.61
CA PRO A 297 18.94 0.53 -2.38
C PRO A 297 18.03 1.75 -2.44
N LEU A 298 17.37 1.95 -3.58
CA LEU A 298 16.48 3.10 -3.73
C LEU A 298 15.52 3.18 -2.55
N GLU A 299 15.68 4.23 -1.74
CA GLU A 299 14.73 4.56 -0.70
C GLU A 299 13.44 5.03 -1.38
N TYR A 300 12.62 4.09 -1.85
CA TYR A 300 11.31 4.40 -2.40
C TYR A 300 10.41 4.84 -1.24
N CYS A 301 10.52 6.09 -0.78
CA CYS A 301 9.65 6.77 0.19
C CYS A 301 8.88 5.78 1.09
N TYR A 302 9.62 4.97 1.84
CA TYR A 302 9.09 3.77 2.48
C TYR A 302 8.41 4.14 3.80
N SER A 303 7.24 4.76 3.72
CA SER A 303 6.41 5.00 4.90
C SER A 303 5.66 3.75 5.37
N ARG A 304 5.70 2.65 4.63
CA ARG A 304 4.95 1.42 4.94
C ARG A 304 5.85 0.27 5.38
N ARG A 305 5.64 -0.17 6.62
CA ARG A 305 6.30 -1.31 7.30
C ARG A 305 6.29 -2.58 6.44
N GLU A 306 5.23 -2.79 5.67
CA GLU A 306 5.05 -3.96 4.80
C GLU A 306 6.04 -3.99 3.62
N THR A 307 6.42 -2.83 3.08
CA THR A 307 7.35 -2.75 1.96
C THR A 307 8.80 -3.04 2.40
N LYS A 308 9.20 -2.53 3.57
CA LYS A 308 10.51 -2.84 4.17
C LYS A 308 10.63 -4.34 4.47
N ALA A 309 9.59 -4.94 5.02
CA ALA A 309 9.56 -6.37 5.29
C ALA A 309 9.63 -7.22 4.02
N PHE A 310 8.87 -6.86 2.97
CA PHE A 310 8.92 -7.55 1.68
C PHE A 310 10.32 -7.55 1.08
N ILE A 311 11.01 -6.41 1.11
CA ILE A 311 12.36 -6.29 0.55
C ILE A 311 13.36 -7.09 1.37
N ALA A 312 13.27 -7.06 2.70
CA ALA A 312 14.10 -7.90 3.56
C ALA A 312 13.90 -9.40 3.24
N LEU A 313 12.68 -9.82 2.94
CA LEU A 313 12.36 -11.20 2.58
C LEU A 313 12.83 -11.58 1.18
N LEU A 314 12.74 -10.66 0.22
CA LEU A 314 13.30 -10.86 -1.11
C LEU A 314 14.81 -11.01 -1.02
N HIS A 315 15.47 -10.18 -0.20
CA HIS A 315 16.91 -10.28 0.08
C HIS A 315 17.28 -11.63 0.73
N GLN A 316 16.53 -12.07 1.73
CA GLN A 316 16.74 -13.37 2.39
C GLN A 316 16.50 -14.56 1.43
N ALA A 317 15.44 -14.50 0.62
CA ALA A 317 15.14 -15.55 -0.36
C ALA A 317 16.24 -15.66 -1.43
N LEU A 318 16.84 -14.53 -1.82
CA LEU A 318 17.99 -14.50 -2.73
C LEU A 318 19.25 -15.08 -2.05
N ASN A 319 19.54 -14.70 -0.81
CA ASN A 319 20.68 -15.25 -0.05
C ASN A 319 20.60 -16.78 0.11
N VAL A 320 19.40 -17.32 0.34
CA VAL A 320 19.21 -18.78 0.47
C VAL A 320 19.53 -19.52 -0.83
N ARG A 321 19.14 -18.97 -1.98
CA ARG A 321 19.43 -19.57 -3.30
C ARG A 321 20.92 -19.58 -3.61
N HIS A 322 21.64 -18.54 -3.25
CA HIS A 322 23.08 -18.44 -3.51
C HIS A 322 23.94 -19.23 -2.52
N GLY A 323 23.32 -20.00 -1.61
CA GLY A 323 24.02 -20.78 -0.59
C GLY A 323 24.67 -19.93 0.50
N LEU A 324 24.33 -18.63 0.55
CA LEU A 324 24.84 -17.66 1.52
C LEU A 324 24.06 -17.70 2.83
N ASP A 325 22.87 -18.30 2.80
CA ASP A 325 22.05 -18.59 3.97
C ASP A 325 21.41 -19.97 3.80
N THR A 326 21.51 -20.85 4.79
CA THR A 326 20.98 -22.23 4.69
C THR A 326 19.58 -22.36 5.31
N SER A 327 18.96 -21.25 5.70
CA SER A 327 17.67 -21.27 6.36
C SER A 327 16.53 -21.71 5.42
N SER A 328 15.76 -22.71 5.86
CA SER A 328 14.68 -23.29 5.08
C SER A 328 13.50 -22.33 4.92
N LYS A 329 12.70 -22.53 3.85
CA LYS A 329 11.41 -21.84 3.56
C LYS A 329 10.52 -21.62 4.79
N GLY A 330 10.61 -22.49 5.80
CA GLY A 330 9.90 -22.37 7.08
C GLY A 330 10.35 -21.17 7.93
N ARG A 331 11.64 -20.83 7.97
CA ARG A 331 12.13 -19.64 8.70
C ARG A 331 11.74 -18.34 8.01
N LEU A 332 11.72 -18.30 6.68
CA LEU A 332 11.29 -17.13 5.92
C LEU A 332 9.81 -16.77 6.22
N LEU A 333 8.96 -17.80 6.30
CA LEU A 333 7.56 -17.68 6.72
C LEU A 333 7.40 -17.40 8.23
N ALA A 334 8.34 -17.81 9.06
CA ALA A 334 8.37 -17.50 10.49
C ALA A 334 8.76 -16.02 10.74
N SER A 335 9.83 -15.52 10.10
CA SER A 335 10.23 -14.11 10.14
C SER A 335 9.10 -13.17 9.68
N LEU A 336 8.33 -13.57 8.67
CA LEU A 336 7.13 -12.88 8.22
C LEU A 336 6.08 -12.72 9.33
N ARG A 337 5.86 -13.78 10.11
CA ARG A 337 4.91 -13.78 11.24
C ARG A 337 5.45 -13.01 12.43
N GLU A 338 6.74 -13.17 12.75
CA GLU A 338 7.41 -12.47 13.86
C GLU A 338 7.43 -10.96 13.69
N ASN A 339 7.47 -10.47 12.45
CA ASN A 339 7.43 -9.03 12.15
C ASN A 339 6.00 -8.47 11.99
N ASP A 340 4.96 -9.26 12.24
CA ASP A 340 3.53 -8.92 12.04
C ASP A 340 3.20 -8.50 10.59
N VAL A 341 3.91 -9.08 9.63
CA VAL A 341 3.77 -8.73 8.21
C VAL A 341 2.79 -9.70 7.57
N THR A 342 1.53 -9.28 7.50
CA THR A 342 0.51 -10.06 6.82
C THR A 342 0.67 -9.89 5.32
N ILE A 343 1.18 -10.91 4.61
CA ILE A 343 1.15 -10.90 3.14
C ILE A 343 -0.33 -10.90 2.71
N PRO A 344 -0.83 -9.83 2.07
CA PRO A 344 -2.19 -9.79 1.54
C PRO A 344 -2.43 -11.01 0.66
N THR A 345 -3.59 -11.65 0.78
CA THR A 345 -3.90 -12.88 0.03
C THR A 345 -3.71 -12.68 -1.49
N ALA A 346 -4.01 -11.48 -1.99
CA ALA A 346 -3.78 -11.07 -3.38
C ALA A 346 -2.30 -11.06 -3.80
N LEU A 347 -1.38 -10.87 -2.86
CA LEU A 347 0.06 -10.90 -3.08
C LEU A 347 0.65 -12.30 -2.91
N ARG A 348 -0.06 -13.29 -2.35
CA ARG A 348 0.50 -14.65 -2.16
C ARG A 348 0.74 -15.37 -3.48
N SER A 349 -0.17 -15.24 -4.43
CA SER A 349 -0.01 -15.79 -5.79
C SER A 349 1.07 -15.04 -6.56
N SER A 350 1.08 -13.70 -6.49
CA SER A 350 2.12 -12.90 -7.13
C SER A 350 3.49 -13.15 -6.51
N PHE A 351 3.59 -13.36 -5.20
CA PHE A 351 4.83 -13.69 -4.52
C PHE A 351 5.33 -15.09 -4.87
N ALA A 352 4.43 -16.07 -4.98
CA ALA A 352 4.79 -17.40 -5.48
C ALA A 352 5.21 -17.36 -6.95
N ASP A 353 4.57 -16.51 -7.78
CA ASP A 353 4.93 -16.31 -9.18
C ASP A 353 6.25 -15.57 -9.35
N VAL A 354 6.51 -14.57 -8.50
CA VAL A 354 7.80 -13.90 -8.40
C VAL A 354 8.85 -14.91 -7.95
N LEU A 355 8.65 -15.63 -6.84
CA LEU A 355 9.59 -16.66 -6.39
C LEU A 355 9.81 -17.76 -7.43
N ARG A 356 8.78 -18.17 -8.17
CA ARG A 356 8.88 -19.20 -9.24
C ARG A 356 9.61 -18.69 -10.47
N ARG A 357 9.29 -17.48 -10.95
CA ARG A 357 10.03 -16.83 -12.04
C ARG A 357 11.49 -16.61 -11.67
N TYR A 358 11.76 -16.30 -10.40
CA TYR A 358 13.10 -16.21 -9.86
C TYR A 358 13.75 -17.60 -9.72
N GLN A 359 13.02 -18.65 -9.36
CA GLN A 359 13.54 -20.03 -9.26
C GLN A 359 13.98 -20.58 -10.62
N ASP A 360 13.25 -20.25 -11.69
CA ASP A 360 13.40 -20.92 -12.98
C ASP A 360 14.38 -20.24 -13.95
N ASP A 361 14.66 -18.93 -13.88
CA ASP A 361 15.66 -18.30 -14.78
C ASP A 361 16.10 -16.86 -14.38
N VAL A 362 17.34 -16.51 -14.73
CA VAL A 362 17.96 -15.15 -14.74
C VAL A 362 18.22 -14.46 -13.40
N LEU A 363 19.38 -14.72 -12.75
CA LEU A 363 20.12 -13.75 -11.92
C LEU A 363 21.62 -14.17 -11.80
N THR A 364 22.34 -14.26 -12.92
CA THR A 364 23.79 -14.59 -12.93
C THR A 364 24.67 -13.45 -12.41
N TRP A 365 24.17 -12.21 -12.39
CA TRP A 365 24.89 -11.00 -11.96
C TRP A 365 24.95 -10.81 -10.44
N LEU A 366 24.26 -11.65 -9.65
CA LEU A 366 24.33 -11.65 -8.18
C LEU A 366 25.47 -12.54 -7.66
N ARG A 367 26.59 -12.61 -8.39
CA ARG A 367 27.88 -12.99 -7.79
C ARG A 367 28.32 -11.81 -6.93
N LEU A 368 28.06 -11.92 -5.63
CA LEU A 368 28.64 -11.02 -4.64
C LEU A 368 30.17 -10.96 -4.85
N GLY A 369 30.73 -9.76 -4.73
CA GLY A 369 32.15 -9.46 -4.96
C GLY A 369 33.12 -10.33 -4.16
N PRO A 370 34.42 -10.23 -4.45
CA PRO A 370 35.45 -11.18 -4.00
C PRO A 370 35.58 -11.17 -2.48
N GLY A 371 34.96 -12.17 -1.84
CA GLY A 371 34.99 -12.35 -0.39
C GLY A 371 34.67 -13.79 0.05
N THR A 372 34.76 -14.76 -0.85
CA THR A 372 34.68 -16.18 -0.51
C THR A 372 36.07 -16.65 -0.06
N PRO A 373 36.20 -17.38 1.07
CA PRO A 373 37.46 -18.03 1.41
C PRO A 373 37.80 -19.05 0.32
N GLU A 374 39.05 -19.00 -0.12
CA GLU A 374 39.68 -19.91 -1.08
C GLU A 374 39.33 -21.37 -0.73
N ALA A 375 38.79 -22.10 -1.71
CA ALA A 375 38.53 -23.52 -1.54
C ALA A 375 39.86 -24.23 -1.24
N LEU A 376 39.91 -24.95 -0.12
CA LEU A 376 41.04 -25.81 0.22
C LEU A 376 41.27 -26.83 -0.92
N PRO A 377 42.53 -27.05 -1.34
CA PRO A 377 42.81 -27.97 -2.42
C PRO A 377 42.80 -29.41 -1.92
N GLY A 378 42.01 -30.24 -2.59
CA GLY A 378 42.28 -31.67 -2.73
C GLY A 378 41.44 -32.61 -1.88
N GLU A 379 40.40 -33.17 -2.48
CA GLU A 379 40.07 -34.59 -2.32
C GLU A 379 39.53 -35.12 -3.65
N ALA A 380 40.28 -36.04 -4.25
CA ALA A 380 39.91 -36.71 -5.50
C ALA A 380 38.73 -37.67 -5.26
N PRO A 381 37.84 -37.88 -6.24
CA PRO A 381 36.68 -38.73 -6.07
C PRO A 381 37.10 -40.20 -6.01
N GLY A 382 36.89 -40.83 -4.86
CA GLY A 382 36.98 -42.28 -4.70
C GLY A 382 35.87 -42.99 -5.47
N GLU A 383 36.29 -43.91 -6.34
CA GLU A 383 35.48 -44.95 -6.99
C GLU A 383 34.51 -45.62 -6.00
N ARG A 384 33.22 -45.58 -6.31
CA ARG A 384 32.24 -46.50 -5.70
C ARG A 384 31.98 -47.65 -6.67
N THR A 385 32.54 -48.80 -6.32
CA THR A 385 32.18 -50.12 -6.86
C THR A 385 30.72 -50.43 -6.52
N ALA A 386 29.95 -50.79 -7.55
CA ALA A 386 28.59 -51.28 -7.42
C ALA A 386 28.59 -52.69 -6.83
N VAL A 387 27.74 -52.93 -5.82
CA VAL A 387 27.35 -54.27 -5.38
C VAL A 387 25.87 -54.43 -5.69
N SER A 388 25.58 -55.33 -6.64
CA SER A 388 24.23 -55.84 -6.91
C SER A 388 23.79 -56.77 -5.78
N PRO A 389 22.51 -56.73 -5.34
CA PRO A 389 21.91 -57.84 -4.64
C PRO A 389 21.25 -58.78 -5.65
N ASP A 390 21.73 -60.03 -5.65
CA ASP A 390 21.10 -61.15 -6.32
C ASP A 390 20.02 -61.77 -5.43
N SER A 391 19.08 -62.45 -6.08
CA SER A 391 17.80 -62.93 -5.57
C SER A 391 17.88 -64.36 -5.02
N SER A 392 16.84 -64.76 -4.26
CA SER A 392 16.40 -66.14 -3.90
C SER A 392 16.78 -66.59 -2.47
N ALA A 393 15.85 -66.59 -1.49
CA ALA A 393 14.75 -67.55 -1.18
C ALA A 393 15.22 -68.75 -0.31
N PRO A 394 14.36 -69.42 0.47
CA PRO A 394 12.98 -69.12 0.90
C PRO A 394 12.86 -68.55 2.33
#